data_AF-A0AAN8FUR5-F1
#
_entry.id   AF-A0AAN8FUR5-F1
#
_cell.length_a   1.000
_cell.length_b   1.000
_cell.length_c   1.000
_cell.angle_alpha   90.00
_cell.angle_beta   90.00
_cell.angle_gamma   90.00
#
_symmetry.space_group_name_H-M   'P 1'
#
loop_
_entity.id
_entity.type
_entity.pdbx_description
1 polymer ?
#
loop_
_entity_poly.entity_id
_entity_poly.type
_entity_poly.pdbx_seq_one_letter_code
_entity_poly.pdbx_strand_id
1 'polypeptide(L)'
;MQGSTSSILRCPPVFGEFECPIGFACTDGQCLGRDGRSSISCGFETECSEATLCVEGKCYPHSSIKCNRHVLTADGQARSIVSDCGKKGKCLNGQCAYDRCLGIMCREGEMCRDGECVKVVDTFCLSHVDCGPDMDCHSNHCRIRKKPPQPLCNCQPYEICHHGQCYPNPQCTSVYCGKGSYCVDGKCVNAIGIDCSNDICRGGTVCVNSVCVMDPCPGRCPVDQSCRLGECRIIDGIPCVAECSGPYSCIDGRCRRNDCGNRVCQLGEACEGGQCTRVAGRFCRWAPVDCGQAFTCKDSVCVDLLTPVTTLLPQQDNRLPN
;
A
#
# COMPACT_ATOMS: atom_id res chain seq x y z
N MET A 1 35.06 -2.06 -29.06
CA MET A 1 34.20 -2.64 -28.01
C MET A 1 32.93 -1.83 -27.95
N GLN A 2 31.81 -2.54 -27.91
CA GLN A 2 30.45 -2.05 -28.07
C GLN A 2 30.03 -1.07 -26.95
N GLY A 3 29.20 -0.11 -27.32
CA GLY A 3 28.51 0.79 -26.42
C GLY A 3 27.36 1.46 -27.19
N SER A 4 26.46 0.65 -27.75
CA SER A 4 25.24 1.14 -28.40
C SER A 4 24.29 1.67 -27.33
N THR A 5 24.33 2.98 -27.10
CA THR A 5 23.26 3.68 -26.39
C THR A 5 22.02 3.67 -27.26
N SER A 6 21.17 2.65 -27.09
CA SER A 6 19.83 2.61 -27.67
C SER A 6 18.99 3.68 -26.96
N SER A 7 18.91 4.87 -27.56
CA SER A 7 17.95 5.90 -27.16
C SER A 7 16.55 5.31 -27.21
N ILE A 8 15.88 5.20 -26.07
CA ILE A 8 14.48 4.78 -25.98
C ILE A 8 13.66 5.82 -26.75
N LEU A 9 13.08 5.41 -27.89
CA LEU A 9 12.34 6.28 -28.79
C LEU A 9 11.00 6.67 -28.14
N ARG A 10 10.93 7.90 -27.62
CA ARG A 10 9.69 8.54 -27.16
C ARG A 10 8.84 8.92 -28.36
N CYS A 11 7.56 8.56 -28.32
CA CYS A 11 6.57 8.78 -29.37
C CYS A 11 5.53 9.77 -28.79
N PRO A 12 5.14 10.92 -29.40
CA PRO A 12 5.57 11.60 -30.64
C PRO A 12 6.53 12.80 -30.38
N PRO A 13 7.09 13.43 -31.45
CA PRO A 13 8.47 13.96 -31.50
C PRO A 13 8.73 15.34 -30.85
N VAL A 14 7.79 15.88 -30.06
CA VAL A 14 7.95 17.19 -29.39
C VAL A 14 7.77 17.08 -27.87
N PHE A 15 6.87 16.21 -27.40
CA PHE A 15 6.60 15.94 -25.99
C PHE A 15 6.07 14.49 -25.86
N GLY A 16 6.91 13.47 -26.06
CA GLY A 16 6.41 12.09 -26.13
C GLY A 16 5.58 11.68 -24.90
N GLU A 17 4.30 11.39 -25.11
CA GLU A 17 3.33 10.97 -24.08
C GLU A 17 3.52 9.47 -23.72
N PHE A 18 4.15 8.69 -24.62
CA PHE A 18 4.44 7.27 -24.42
C PHE A 18 5.75 6.84 -25.10
N GLU A 19 6.22 5.66 -24.73
CA GLU A 19 7.34 4.96 -25.31
C GLU A 19 6.83 3.68 -26.00
N CYS A 20 7.54 3.23 -27.02
CA CYS A 20 7.25 1.92 -27.62
C CYS A 20 7.90 0.79 -26.80
N PRO A 21 7.27 -0.39 -26.72
CA PRO A 21 7.88 -1.55 -26.09
C PRO A 21 9.23 -1.90 -26.72
N ILE A 22 10.07 -2.59 -25.96
CA ILE A 22 11.39 -3.01 -26.42
C ILE A 22 11.24 -3.85 -27.69
N GLY A 23 11.99 -3.47 -28.75
CA GLY A 23 11.92 -4.13 -30.06
C GLY A 23 10.95 -3.50 -31.06
N PHE A 24 10.17 -2.50 -30.65
CA PHE A 24 9.25 -1.75 -31.51
C PHE A 24 9.78 -0.35 -31.81
N ALA A 25 9.47 0.17 -33.00
CA ALA A 25 9.80 1.53 -33.41
C ALA A 25 8.53 2.37 -33.54
N CYS A 26 8.64 3.65 -33.19
CA CYS A 26 7.57 4.63 -33.37
C CYS A 26 7.52 5.06 -34.85
N THR A 27 6.42 4.75 -35.53
CA THR A 27 6.13 5.19 -36.90
C THR A 27 4.71 5.75 -36.92
N ASP A 28 4.55 7.01 -37.31
CA ASP A 28 3.25 7.70 -37.40
C ASP A 28 2.38 7.60 -36.13
N GLY A 29 3.00 7.64 -34.95
CA GLY A 29 2.29 7.55 -33.67
C GLY A 29 1.86 6.14 -33.27
N GLN A 30 2.33 5.11 -33.98
CA GLN A 30 2.12 3.70 -33.66
C GLN A 30 3.45 3.01 -33.36
N CYS A 31 3.40 1.98 -32.51
CA CYS A 31 4.55 1.13 -32.22
C CYS A 31 4.51 -0.08 -33.16
N LEU A 32 5.44 -0.14 -34.10
CA LEU A 32 5.54 -1.21 -35.11
C LEU A 32 6.79 -2.08 -34.87
N GLY A 33 6.61 -3.39 -34.93
CA GLY A 33 7.69 -4.37 -34.87
C GLY A 33 8.48 -4.44 -36.18
N ARG A 34 9.56 -5.22 -36.18
CA ARG A 34 10.38 -5.44 -37.41
C ARG A 34 9.61 -6.13 -38.54
N ASP A 35 8.57 -6.85 -38.20
CA ASP A 35 7.62 -7.51 -39.11
C ASP A 35 6.51 -6.56 -39.61
N GLY A 36 6.53 -5.28 -39.21
CA GLY A 36 5.53 -4.28 -39.56
C GLY A 36 4.22 -4.40 -38.79
N ARG A 37 4.12 -5.30 -37.80
CA ARG A 37 2.91 -5.47 -37.00
C ARG A 37 2.88 -4.48 -35.85
N SER A 38 1.68 -3.94 -35.56
CA SER A 38 1.48 -3.06 -34.41
C SER A 38 1.57 -3.83 -33.10
N SER A 39 2.14 -3.20 -32.08
CA SER A 39 2.02 -3.67 -30.71
C SER A 39 0.57 -3.48 -30.23
N ILE A 40 -0.10 -4.59 -29.89
CA ILE A 40 -1.50 -4.59 -29.43
C ILE A 40 -1.56 -4.86 -27.91
N SER A 41 -0.58 -5.60 -27.38
CA SER A 41 -0.48 -5.93 -25.98
C SER A 41 0.97 -6.09 -25.55
N CYS A 42 1.24 -5.81 -24.28
CA CYS A 42 2.50 -6.16 -23.65
C CYS A 42 2.33 -7.50 -22.96
N GLY A 43 2.85 -8.54 -23.60
CA GLY A 43 2.94 -9.89 -23.08
C GLY A 43 4.37 -10.20 -22.62
N PHE A 44 4.71 -11.48 -22.57
CA PHE A 44 6.03 -11.95 -22.16
C PHE A 44 7.16 -11.53 -23.12
N GLU A 45 6.84 -11.22 -24.38
CA GLU A 45 7.80 -10.82 -25.42
C GLU A 45 7.88 -9.30 -25.62
N THR A 46 6.91 -8.55 -25.10
CA THR A 46 6.77 -7.09 -25.26
C THR A 46 6.90 -6.42 -23.91
N GLU A 47 8.14 -6.15 -23.50
CA GLU A 47 8.43 -5.48 -22.24
C GLU A 47 8.57 -3.97 -22.43
N CYS A 48 8.00 -3.22 -21.49
CA CYS A 48 8.21 -1.78 -21.36
C CYS A 48 9.46 -1.50 -20.52
N SER A 49 10.04 -0.30 -20.69
CA SER A 49 11.16 0.16 -19.88
C SER A 49 10.80 0.18 -18.39
N GLU A 50 11.80 0.12 -17.51
CA GLU A 50 11.54 0.26 -16.07
C GLU A 50 10.80 1.58 -15.76
N ALA A 51 9.93 1.56 -14.74
CA ALA A 51 9.04 2.66 -14.38
C ALA A 51 7.97 3.05 -15.42
N THR A 52 7.79 2.29 -16.50
CA THR A 52 6.64 2.44 -17.41
C THR A 52 5.69 1.24 -17.34
N LEU A 53 4.41 1.50 -17.56
CA LEU A 53 3.31 0.55 -17.56
C LEU A 53 2.80 0.40 -18.98
N CYS A 54 2.58 -0.84 -19.41
CA CYS A 54 1.96 -1.07 -20.69
C CYS A 54 0.45 -0.95 -20.64
N VAL A 55 -0.09 -0.19 -21.58
CA VAL A 55 -1.52 -0.07 -21.82
C VAL A 55 -1.75 -0.07 -23.34
N GLU A 56 -2.54 -1.03 -23.83
CA GLU A 56 -2.87 -1.16 -25.26
C GLU A 56 -1.65 -1.18 -26.19
N GLY A 57 -0.58 -1.89 -25.77
CA GLY A 57 0.63 -2.05 -26.56
C GLY A 57 1.59 -0.85 -26.56
N LYS A 58 1.32 0.17 -25.74
CA LYS A 58 2.17 1.36 -25.56
C LYS A 58 2.63 1.47 -24.11
N CYS A 59 3.82 2.02 -23.88
CA CYS A 59 4.43 2.15 -22.56
C CYS A 59 4.27 3.58 -22.03
N TYR A 60 3.58 3.76 -20.92
CA TYR A 60 3.34 5.06 -20.30
C TYR A 60 4.04 5.14 -18.94
N PRO A 61 4.51 6.31 -18.50
CA PRO A 61 4.91 6.49 -17.10
C PRO A 61 3.80 6.06 -16.15
N HIS A 62 4.12 5.40 -15.04
CA HIS A 62 3.08 4.99 -14.07
C HIS A 62 2.24 6.20 -13.64
N SER A 63 2.88 7.34 -13.36
CA SER A 63 2.23 8.56 -12.89
C SER A 63 1.21 9.17 -13.86
N SER A 64 1.23 8.82 -15.14
CA SER A 64 0.23 9.31 -16.11
C SER A 64 -1.02 8.43 -16.16
N ILE A 65 -0.96 7.19 -15.69
CA ILE A 65 -2.10 6.26 -15.77
C ILE A 65 -3.02 6.45 -14.57
N LYS A 66 -4.28 6.70 -14.85
CA LYS A 66 -5.34 6.78 -13.83
C LYS A 66 -5.71 5.37 -13.38
N CYS A 67 -5.95 5.21 -12.09
CA CYS A 67 -6.23 3.92 -11.48
C CYS A 67 -7.25 4.03 -10.37
N ASN A 68 -7.85 2.89 -10.05
CA ASN A 68 -8.92 2.65 -9.11
C ASN A 68 -10.12 3.59 -9.28
N ARG A 69 -11.31 3.01 -9.13
CA ARG A 69 -12.54 3.79 -9.17
C ARG A 69 -13.59 3.10 -8.35
N HIS A 70 -14.00 3.73 -7.25
CA HIS A 70 -15.09 3.24 -6.42
C HIS A 70 -16.27 4.17 -6.63
N VAL A 71 -17.41 3.62 -7.05
CA VAL A 71 -18.55 4.41 -7.54
C VAL A 71 -19.85 3.89 -6.97
N LEU A 72 -20.74 4.79 -6.55
CA LEU A 72 -22.12 4.45 -6.23
C LEU A 72 -22.89 4.19 -7.53
N THR A 73 -23.44 2.99 -7.69
CA THR A 73 -24.21 2.59 -8.89
C THR A 73 -25.72 2.57 -8.67
N ALA A 74 -26.14 2.51 -7.41
CA ALA A 74 -27.51 2.66 -6.94
C ALA A 74 -27.51 2.97 -5.43
N ASP A 75 -28.67 3.26 -4.85
CA ASP A 75 -28.80 3.48 -3.40
C ASP A 75 -28.28 2.28 -2.61
N GLY A 76 -27.26 2.51 -1.79
CA GLY A 76 -26.61 1.47 -0.99
C GLY A 76 -25.74 0.48 -1.78
N GLN A 77 -25.58 0.66 -3.09
CA GLN A 77 -24.76 -0.22 -3.94
C GLN A 77 -23.55 0.54 -4.49
N ALA A 78 -22.35 0.03 -4.19
CA ALA A 78 -21.09 0.54 -4.72
C ALA A 78 -20.40 -0.51 -5.59
N ARG A 79 -19.84 -0.08 -6.72
CA ARG A 79 -18.92 -0.87 -7.53
C ARG A 79 -17.50 -0.43 -7.26
N SER A 80 -16.66 -1.37 -6.85
CA SER A 80 -15.23 -1.17 -6.69
C SER A 80 -14.49 -1.67 -7.93
N ILE A 81 -13.79 -0.78 -8.62
CA ILE A 81 -12.94 -1.11 -9.76
C ILE A 81 -11.50 -0.97 -9.30
N VAL A 82 -10.80 -2.09 -9.17
CA VAL A 82 -9.38 -2.13 -8.83
C VAL A 82 -8.59 -2.22 -10.13
N SER A 83 -7.63 -1.33 -10.33
CA SER A 83 -6.77 -1.33 -11.52
C SER A 83 -5.49 -2.09 -11.27
N ASP A 84 -4.99 -2.74 -12.32
CA ASP A 84 -3.64 -3.26 -12.34
C ASP A 84 -2.68 -2.13 -12.75
N CYS A 85 -1.81 -1.72 -11.83
CA CYS A 85 -0.75 -0.75 -12.09
C CYS A 85 0.57 -1.42 -12.54
N GLY A 86 0.54 -2.71 -12.89
CA GLY A 86 1.71 -3.49 -13.28
C GLY A 86 2.44 -4.09 -12.09
N LYS A 87 3.46 -4.93 -12.38
CA LYS A 87 4.16 -5.77 -11.40
C LYS A 87 4.73 -5.01 -10.20
N LYS A 88 5.19 -3.78 -10.39
CA LYS A 88 5.77 -2.91 -9.35
C LYS A 88 4.91 -1.66 -9.06
N GLY A 89 3.71 -1.59 -9.63
CA GLY A 89 2.85 -0.43 -9.48
C GLY A 89 1.82 -0.59 -8.38
N LYS A 90 1.49 0.51 -7.71
CA LYS A 90 0.38 0.61 -6.77
C LYS A 90 -0.46 1.83 -7.10
N CYS A 91 -1.76 1.76 -6.85
CA CYS A 91 -2.64 2.91 -7.04
C CYS A 91 -2.60 3.85 -5.83
N LEU A 92 -2.19 5.10 -6.06
CA LEU A 92 -2.08 6.14 -5.04
C LEU A 92 -2.88 7.37 -5.48
N ASN A 93 -3.90 7.74 -4.71
CA ASN A 93 -4.72 8.95 -4.97
C ASN A 93 -5.29 9.06 -6.40
N GLY A 94 -5.66 7.92 -7.00
CA GLY A 94 -6.27 7.85 -8.34
C GLY A 94 -5.26 7.74 -9.49
N GLN A 95 -3.96 7.63 -9.21
CA GLN A 95 -2.89 7.50 -10.20
C GLN A 95 -1.95 6.34 -9.86
N CYS A 96 -1.46 5.65 -10.87
CA CYS A 96 -0.47 4.61 -10.64
C CYS A 96 0.84 5.24 -10.18
N ALA A 97 1.44 4.65 -9.16
CA ALA A 97 2.76 4.99 -8.64
C ALA A 97 3.67 3.77 -8.79
N TYR A 98 4.89 3.98 -9.24
CA TYR A 98 5.90 2.93 -9.35
C TYR A 98 6.63 2.78 -8.00
N ASP A 99 6.59 1.59 -7.42
CA ASP A 99 7.29 1.26 -6.18
C ASP A 99 8.59 0.53 -6.51
N ARG A 100 9.69 1.28 -6.54
CA ARG A 100 11.02 0.73 -6.84
C ARG A 100 11.47 -0.25 -5.77
N CYS A 101 10.92 -0.16 -4.56
CA CYS A 101 11.27 -1.02 -3.44
C CYS A 101 10.48 -2.33 -3.41
N LEU A 102 9.48 -2.51 -4.27
CA LEU A 102 8.72 -3.75 -4.31
C LEU A 102 9.61 -4.92 -4.77
N GLY A 103 9.75 -5.92 -3.91
CA GLY A 103 10.57 -7.12 -4.15
C GLY A 103 12.06 -6.94 -3.86
N ILE A 104 12.49 -5.76 -3.39
CA ILE A 104 13.88 -5.55 -2.96
C ILE A 104 14.04 -6.08 -1.53
N MET A 105 14.98 -7.00 -1.35
CA MET A 105 15.39 -7.50 -0.03
C MET A 105 16.73 -6.89 0.35
N CYS A 106 16.71 -5.99 1.33
CA CYS A 106 17.93 -5.36 1.85
C CYS A 106 18.57 -6.19 2.96
N ARG A 107 19.85 -5.93 3.23
CA ARG A 107 20.57 -6.60 4.32
C ARG A 107 20.07 -6.11 5.68
N GLU A 108 20.42 -6.85 6.73
CA GLU A 108 20.10 -6.44 8.09
C GLU A 108 20.70 -5.04 8.39
N GLY A 109 19.86 -4.13 8.88
CA GLY A 109 20.25 -2.75 9.14
C GLY A 109 20.21 -1.79 7.94
N GLU A 110 19.77 -2.28 6.78
CA GLU A 110 19.47 -1.47 5.60
C GLU A 110 17.96 -1.41 5.35
N MET A 111 17.52 -0.36 4.65
CA MET A 111 16.15 -0.25 4.15
C MET A 111 16.17 0.19 2.70
N CYS A 112 15.22 -0.30 1.91
CA CYS A 112 15.05 0.22 0.57
C CYS A 112 14.51 1.64 0.63
N ARG A 113 15.15 2.56 -0.11
CA ARG A 113 14.65 3.91 -0.39
C ARG A 113 14.90 4.19 -1.85
N ASP A 114 13.84 4.57 -2.55
CA ASP A 114 13.93 4.92 -3.98
C ASP A 114 14.58 3.84 -4.87
N GLY A 115 14.41 2.57 -4.51
CA GLY A 115 14.97 1.43 -5.26
C GLY A 115 16.36 0.99 -4.82
N GLU A 116 16.97 1.66 -3.83
CA GLU A 116 18.30 1.35 -3.36
C GLU A 116 18.28 0.96 -1.88
N CYS A 117 19.06 -0.06 -1.51
CA CYS A 117 19.27 -0.40 -0.11
C CYS A 117 20.22 0.59 0.53
N VAL A 118 19.71 1.41 1.44
CA VAL A 118 20.51 2.38 2.20
C VAL A 118 20.72 1.91 3.63
N LYS A 119 21.94 2.07 4.15
CA LYS A 119 22.24 1.77 5.56
C LYS A 119 21.49 2.75 6.46
N VAL A 120 20.61 2.22 7.30
CA VAL A 120 19.86 2.99 8.30
C VAL A 120 20.49 2.84 9.69
N VAL A 121 21.17 1.74 9.96
CA VAL A 121 21.95 1.59 11.20
C VAL A 121 22.98 2.70 11.34
N ASP A 122 23.12 3.19 12.57
CA ASP A 122 23.94 4.32 12.98
C ASP A 122 23.49 5.69 12.41
N THR A 123 22.42 5.77 11.62
CA THR A 123 21.88 7.07 11.21
C THR A 123 21.21 7.78 12.37
N PHE A 124 21.25 9.11 12.35
CA PHE A 124 20.64 9.93 13.38
C PHE A 124 19.12 9.76 13.42
N CYS A 125 18.57 9.65 14.62
CA CYS A 125 17.14 9.57 14.88
C CYS A 125 16.75 10.44 16.07
N LEU A 126 15.51 10.94 16.03
CA LEU A 126 14.89 11.65 17.14
C LEU A 126 13.98 10.73 17.96
N SER A 127 13.43 9.70 17.31
CA SER A 127 12.41 8.81 17.83
C SER A 127 12.53 7.41 17.19
N HIS A 128 11.95 6.40 17.83
CA HIS A 128 11.97 5.02 17.31
C HIS A 128 11.29 4.89 15.93
N VAL A 129 10.40 5.82 15.61
CA VAL A 129 9.70 5.87 14.32
C VAL A 129 10.64 6.18 13.15
N ASP A 130 11.70 6.96 13.38
CA ASP A 130 12.61 7.43 12.32
C ASP A 130 13.45 6.28 11.73
N CYS A 131 13.61 5.20 12.50
CA CYS A 131 14.44 4.05 12.14
C CYS A 131 13.69 2.99 11.33
N GLY A 132 12.39 3.15 11.08
CA GLY A 132 11.58 2.14 10.40
C GLY A 132 11.30 0.89 11.27
N PRO A 133 10.60 -0.11 10.74
CA PRO A 133 9.95 -1.16 11.54
C PRO A 133 10.91 -2.09 12.28
N ASP A 134 12.12 -2.32 11.76
CA ASP A 134 13.06 -3.34 12.25
C ASP A 134 14.21 -2.79 13.10
N MET A 135 14.22 -1.48 13.36
CA MET A 135 15.27 -0.79 14.11
C MET A 135 14.68 0.14 15.17
N ASP A 136 15.43 0.38 16.23
CA ASP A 136 15.06 1.27 17.34
C ASP A 136 16.05 2.43 17.45
N CYS A 137 15.56 3.58 17.92
CA CYS A 137 16.42 4.73 18.19
C CYS A 137 17.04 4.58 19.58
N HIS A 138 18.37 4.56 19.66
CA HIS A 138 19.10 4.48 20.92
C HIS A 138 20.30 5.42 20.90
N SER A 139 20.37 6.30 21.90
CA SER A 139 21.39 7.36 21.96
C SER A 139 21.41 8.21 20.67
N ASN A 140 20.23 8.56 20.14
CA ASN A 140 20.03 9.29 18.89
C ASN A 140 20.57 8.60 17.62
N HIS A 141 20.82 7.28 17.67
CA HIS A 141 21.21 6.49 16.51
C HIS A 141 20.32 5.28 16.33
N CYS A 142 19.98 4.97 15.08
CA CYS A 142 19.23 3.77 14.76
C CYS A 142 20.09 2.53 14.99
N ARG A 143 19.55 1.57 15.73
CA ARG A 143 20.18 0.27 15.99
C ARG A 143 19.22 -0.83 15.58
N ILE A 144 19.78 -1.94 15.09
CA ILE A 144 18.99 -3.15 14.83
C ILE A 144 18.27 -3.52 16.12
N ARG A 145 16.95 -3.70 16.00
CA ARG A 145 16.16 -4.21 17.10
C ARG A 145 16.66 -5.62 17.36
N LYS A 146 17.40 -5.79 18.46
CA LYS A 146 17.76 -7.13 18.96
C LYS A 146 16.44 -7.80 19.31
N LYS A 147 15.88 -8.56 18.37
CA LYS A 147 14.80 -9.49 18.69
C LYS A 147 15.36 -10.39 19.80
N PRO A 148 14.75 -10.46 20.99
CA PRO A 148 14.88 -11.67 21.77
C PRO A 148 14.53 -12.82 20.82
N PRO A 149 15.26 -13.93 20.85
CA PRO A 149 14.90 -15.09 20.05
C PRO A 149 13.63 -15.67 20.65
N GLN A 150 12.46 -15.11 20.33
CA GLN A 150 11.12 -15.67 20.54
C GLN A 150 10.00 -14.71 20.08
N PRO A 151 8.91 -15.24 19.49
CA PRO A 151 7.79 -14.45 18.97
C PRO A 151 7.07 -13.66 20.06
N LEU A 152 6.49 -12.52 19.61
CA LEU A 152 5.32 -11.92 20.25
C LEU A 152 4.22 -12.99 20.29
N CYS A 153 4.14 -13.75 21.37
CA CYS A 153 3.03 -14.68 21.55
C CYS A 153 1.75 -13.87 21.74
N ASN A 154 0.87 -13.90 20.74
CA ASN A 154 -0.50 -13.44 20.91
C ASN A 154 -1.35 -14.60 21.45
N CYS A 155 -1.09 -14.99 22.70
CA CYS A 155 -1.77 -16.11 23.35
C CYS A 155 -3.20 -15.74 23.73
N GLN A 156 -4.09 -16.74 23.75
CA GLN A 156 -5.42 -16.56 24.31
C GLN A 156 -5.33 -16.29 25.82
N PRO A 157 -6.35 -15.68 26.45
CA PRO A 157 -6.33 -15.35 27.88
C PRO A 157 -6.01 -16.52 28.82
N TYR A 158 -6.22 -17.77 28.38
CA TYR A 158 -5.98 -19.01 29.15
C TYR A 158 -4.65 -19.71 28.83
N GLU A 159 -3.76 -19.05 28.08
CA GLU A 159 -2.48 -19.61 27.65
C GLU A 159 -1.30 -18.77 28.17
N ILE A 160 -0.16 -19.41 28.38
CA ILE A 160 1.10 -18.75 28.75
C ILE A 160 2.11 -18.88 27.62
N CYS A 161 2.75 -17.77 27.26
CA CYS A 161 3.88 -17.78 26.34
C CYS A 161 5.11 -18.31 27.07
N HIS A 162 5.62 -19.45 26.62
CA HIS A 162 6.89 -19.98 27.07
C HIS A 162 7.67 -20.40 25.83
N HIS A 163 8.90 -19.92 25.67
CA HIS A 163 9.70 -20.21 24.48
C HIS A 163 9.00 -19.91 23.14
N GLY A 164 8.13 -18.89 23.12
CA GLY A 164 7.45 -18.48 21.90
C GLY A 164 6.24 -19.31 21.52
N GLN A 165 5.86 -20.27 22.38
CA GLN A 165 4.69 -21.12 22.19
C GLN A 165 3.69 -20.85 23.30
N CYS A 166 2.41 -20.84 22.95
CA CYS A 166 1.32 -20.70 23.89
C CYS A 166 1.00 -22.07 24.48
N TYR A 167 1.20 -22.23 25.79
CA TYR A 167 0.84 -23.44 26.53
C TYR A 167 -0.44 -23.21 27.31
N PRO A 168 -1.36 -24.18 27.37
CA PRO A 168 -2.53 -24.09 28.24
C PRO A 168 -2.11 -23.85 29.69
N ASN A 169 -2.71 -22.86 30.32
CA ASN A 169 -2.52 -22.57 31.73
C ASN A 169 -3.84 -22.83 32.48
N PRO A 170 -4.13 -24.09 32.87
CA PRO A 170 -5.39 -24.47 33.52
C PRO A 170 -5.62 -23.74 34.86
N GLN A 171 -4.52 -23.35 35.54
CA GLN A 171 -4.56 -22.58 36.78
C GLN A 171 -5.07 -21.14 36.57
N CYS A 172 -4.99 -20.63 35.34
CA CYS A 172 -5.35 -19.26 34.98
C CYS A 172 -6.55 -19.18 34.02
N THR A 173 -7.20 -20.31 33.69
CA THR A 173 -8.30 -20.36 32.71
C THR A 173 -9.50 -19.47 33.06
N SER A 174 -9.73 -19.19 34.35
CA SER A 174 -10.82 -18.34 34.84
C SER A 174 -10.33 -17.04 35.53
N VAL A 175 -9.04 -16.73 35.44
CA VAL A 175 -8.43 -15.59 36.13
C VAL A 175 -8.24 -14.44 35.14
N TYR A 176 -9.06 -13.40 35.28
CA TYR A 176 -8.91 -12.17 34.49
C TYR A 176 -7.96 -11.19 35.19
N CYS A 177 -6.76 -11.03 34.64
CA CYS A 177 -5.85 -9.96 35.07
C CYS A 177 -6.07 -8.72 34.22
N GLY A 178 -6.32 -7.59 34.90
CA GLY A 178 -6.45 -6.30 34.22
C GLY A 178 -5.19 -5.92 33.43
N LYS A 179 -5.31 -4.93 32.54
CA LYS A 179 -4.19 -4.45 31.73
C LYS A 179 -2.99 -4.09 32.61
N GLY A 180 -1.78 -4.47 32.19
CA GLY A 180 -0.57 -4.25 32.98
C GLY A 180 -0.27 -5.37 33.98
N SER A 181 -1.09 -6.42 34.02
CA SER A 181 -0.88 -7.60 34.87
C SER A 181 -1.05 -8.89 34.07
N TYR A 182 -0.48 -10.00 34.54
CA TYR A 182 -0.64 -11.32 33.95
C TYR A 182 -0.80 -12.38 35.04
N CYS A 183 -1.36 -13.55 34.69
CA CYS A 183 -1.62 -14.62 35.65
C CYS A 183 -0.42 -15.58 35.75
N VAL A 184 -0.03 -15.90 36.98
CA VAL A 184 0.94 -16.95 37.34
C VAL A 184 0.35 -17.72 38.51
N ASP A 185 0.24 -19.04 38.39
CA ASP A 185 -0.28 -19.94 39.44
C ASP A 185 -1.62 -19.47 40.05
N GLY A 186 -2.56 -19.07 39.19
CA GLY A 186 -3.89 -18.61 39.61
C GLY A 186 -3.93 -17.23 40.26
N LYS A 187 -2.81 -16.48 40.27
CA LYS A 187 -2.72 -15.13 40.84
C LYS A 187 -2.29 -14.12 39.79
N CYS A 188 -2.90 -12.93 39.83
CA CYS A 188 -2.45 -11.82 39.01
C CYS A 188 -1.20 -11.17 39.60
N VAL A 189 -0.16 -11.07 38.79
CA VAL A 189 1.09 -10.38 39.11
C VAL A 189 1.24 -9.14 38.22
N ASN A 190 1.83 -8.09 38.76
CA ASN A 190 2.05 -6.83 38.05
C ASN A 190 3.17 -7.00 37.02
N ALA A 191 2.93 -6.62 35.77
CA ALA A 191 3.93 -6.61 34.71
C ALA A 191 4.72 -5.30 34.63
N ILE A 192 4.18 -4.22 35.19
CA ILE A 192 4.75 -2.87 35.12
C ILE A 192 5.94 -2.76 36.07
N GLY A 193 7.05 -2.18 35.59
CA GLY A 193 8.27 -2.01 36.37
C GLY A 193 9.24 -3.19 36.29
N ILE A 194 8.87 -4.28 35.61
CA ILE A 194 9.76 -5.42 35.38
C ILE A 194 10.85 -5.03 34.38
N ASP A 195 12.10 -5.43 34.66
CA ASP A 195 13.21 -5.26 33.72
C ASP A 195 13.01 -6.16 32.49
N CYS A 196 13.04 -5.54 31.32
CA CYS A 196 12.90 -6.19 30.02
C CYS A 196 14.16 -6.07 29.15
N SER A 197 15.32 -5.78 29.76
CA SER A 197 16.60 -5.75 29.04
C SER A 197 16.93 -7.06 28.32
N ASN A 198 16.47 -8.20 28.86
CA ASN A 198 16.71 -9.54 28.32
C ASN A 198 15.43 -10.39 28.18
N ASP A 199 14.25 -9.81 28.44
CA ASP A 199 12.97 -10.54 28.45
C ASP A 199 11.84 -9.71 27.81
N ILE A 200 10.70 -10.34 27.52
CA ILE A 200 9.54 -9.71 26.90
C ILE A 200 8.51 -9.32 27.96
N CYS A 201 7.97 -8.12 27.81
CA CYS A 201 6.89 -7.61 28.64
C CYS A 201 5.57 -8.36 28.45
N ARG A 202 4.90 -8.70 29.56
CA ARG A 202 3.66 -9.49 29.61
C ARG A 202 2.44 -8.64 29.97
N GLY A 203 1.24 -9.19 29.89
CA GLY A 203 0.03 -8.49 30.37
C GLY A 203 -0.32 -7.23 29.56
N GLY A 204 0.03 -7.22 28.26
CA GLY A 204 -0.20 -6.06 27.39
C GLY A 204 0.71 -4.87 27.67
N THR A 205 1.86 -5.09 28.29
CA THR A 205 2.91 -4.08 28.49
C THR A 205 3.95 -4.12 27.37
N VAL A 206 4.65 -3.01 27.15
CA VAL A 206 5.71 -2.85 26.16
C VAL A 206 7.02 -2.49 26.88
N CYS A 207 8.14 -2.92 26.30
CA CYS A 207 9.46 -2.60 26.85
C CYS A 207 9.88 -1.19 26.41
N VAL A 208 10.02 -0.27 27.35
CA VAL A 208 10.48 1.10 27.12
C VAL A 208 11.62 1.38 28.08
N ASN A 209 12.80 1.76 27.56
CA ASN A 209 13.99 2.02 28.38
C ASN A 209 14.29 0.88 29.37
N SER A 210 14.28 -0.37 28.89
CA SER A 210 14.51 -1.58 29.70
C SER A 210 13.47 -1.85 30.79
N VAL A 211 12.34 -1.15 30.82
CA VAL A 211 11.28 -1.38 31.81
C VAL A 211 9.95 -1.65 31.11
N CYS A 212 9.22 -2.65 31.59
CA CYS A 212 7.87 -2.92 31.14
C CYS A 212 6.90 -1.83 31.62
N VAL A 213 6.23 -1.20 30.67
CA VAL A 213 5.24 -0.15 30.92
C VAL A 213 3.95 -0.47 30.17
N MET A 214 2.83 0.07 30.63
CA MET A 214 1.59 0.03 29.85
C MET A 214 1.85 0.57 28.45
N ASP A 215 1.35 -0.13 27.42
CA ASP A 215 1.44 0.37 26.04
C ASP A 215 0.92 1.80 26.00
N PRO A 216 1.80 2.79 25.76
CA PRO A 216 1.41 4.18 25.75
C PRO A 216 0.67 4.55 24.46
N CYS A 217 0.48 3.65 23.49
CA CYS A 217 -0.07 3.98 22.18
C CYS A 217 -1.61 4.00 22.05
N PRO A 218 -2.38 3.09 22.65
CA PRO A 218 -3.83 3.03 22.46
C PRO A 218 -4.52 4.35 22.79
N GLY A 219 -5.19 4.95 21.78
CA GLY A 219 -5.98 6.17 21.92
C GLY A 219 -5.19 7.46 22.17
N ARG A 220 -3.86 7.44 22.07
CA ARG A 220 -3.02 8.63 22.34
C ARG A 220 -2.70 9.47 21.11
N CYS A 221 -2.48 8.84 19.97
CA CYS A 221 -2.09 9.55 18.77
C CYS A 221 -3.31 9.91 17.91
N PRO A 222 -3.29 11.08 17.24
CA PRO A 222 -4.25 11.40 16.19
C PRO A 222 -4.30 10.30 15.10
N VAL A 223 -5.42 10.22 14.39
CA VAL A 223 -5.69 9.17 13.38
C VAL A 223 -4.69 9.15 12.22
N ASP A 224 -3.98 10.25 11.97
CA ASP A 224 -2.98 10.39 10.93
C ASP A 224 -1.54 10.18 11.43
N GLN A 225 -1.39 9.74 12.68
CA GLN A 225 -0.11 9.51 13.32
C GLN A 225 0.11 8.03 13.69
N SER A 226 1.32 7.54 13.44
CA SER A 226 1.76 6.24 13.94
C SER A 226 2.29 6.45 15.35
N CYS A 227 1.94 5.53 16.25
CA CYS A 227 2.53 5.46 17.56
C CYS A 227 3.57 4.35 17.63
N ARG A 228 4.75 4.67 18.16
CA ARG A 228 5.72 3.66 18.56
C ARG A 228 6.33 4.05 19.90
N LEU A 229 6.19 3.15 20.89
CA LEU A 229 6.70 3.35 22.25
C LEU A 229 6.26 4.68 22.89
N GLY A 230 5.08 5.17 22.52
CA GLY A 230 4.46 6.37 23.10
C GLY A 230 4.79 7.66 22.35
N GLU A 231 5.61 7.57 21.31
CA GLU A 231 5.96 8.67 20.44
C GLU A 231 5.03 8.67 19.22
N CYS A 232 4.30 9.77 19.03
CA CYS A 232 3.43 9.95 17.88
C CYS A 232 4.17 10.71 16.76
N ARG A 233 4.07 10.21 15.53
CA ARG A 233 4.61 10.87 14.34
C ARG A 233 3.63 10.76 13.19
N ILE A 234 3.55 11.79 12.34
CA ILE A 234 2.74 11.77 11.11
C ILE A 234 3.15 10.57 10.26
N ILE A 235 2.17 9.78 9.79
CA ILE A 235 2.44 8.53 9.05
C ILE A 235 3.08 8.82 7.69
N ASP A 236 2.68 9.91 7.04
CA ASP A 236 3.24 10.29 5.74
C ASP A 236 4.76 10.52 5.83
N GLY A 237 5.52 9.79 5.02
CA GLY A 237 6.97 9.85 4.97
C GLY A 237 7.71 8.91 5.93
N ILE A 238 7.02 8.25 6.88
CA ILE A 238 7.64 7.25 7.78
C ILE A 238 8.24 6.10 6.94
N PRO A 239 9.45 5.61 7.27
CA PRO A 239 10.04 4.46 6.60
C PRO A 239 9.19 3.18 6.74
N CYS A 240 9.02 2.44 5.64
CA CYS A 240 8.25 1.19 5.60
C CYS A 240 8.95 0.14 4.71
N VAL A 241 8.56 -1.13 4.86
CA VAL A 241 9.10 -2.25 4.07
C VAL A 241 8.03 -2.85 3.13
N ALA A 242 6.79 -2.99 3.59
CA ALA A 242 5.72 -3.58 2.79
C ALA A 242 4.37 -2.86 2.97
N GLU A 243 4.02 -2.56 4.22
CA GLU A 243 2.71 -2.03 4.58
C GLU A 243 2.83 -0.81 5.48
N CYS A 244 1.78 0.00 5.44
CA CYS A 244 1.56 1.13 6.33
C CYS A 244 0.14 1.00 6.89
N SER A 245 -0.07 1.51 8.10
CA SER A 245 -1.43 1.59 8.67
C SER A 245 -2.33 2.41 7.75
N GLY A 246 -3.59 2.00 7.55
CA GLY A 246 -4.52 2.72 6.67
C GLY A 246 -4.76 4.16 7.13
N PRO A 247 -4.98 5.13 6.21
CA PRO A 247 -5.14 5.03 4.75
C PRO A 247 -3.82 5.23 3.97
N TYR A 248 -2.70 4.64 4.40
CA TYR A 248 -1.40 4.85 3.75
C TYR A 248 -0.95 3.63 2.96
N SER A 249 -0.12 3.85 1.93
CA SER A 249 0.51 2.81 1.14
C SER A 249 2.02 2.97 1.18
N CYS A 250 2.76 1.87 1.33
CA CYS A 250 4.21 1.89 1.26
C CYS A 250 4.63 2.01 -0.22
N ILE A 251 5.32 3.10 -0.57
CA ILE A 251 5.85 3.39 -1.90
C ILE A 251 7.30 3.87 -1.74
N ASP A 252 8.25 3.23 -2.44
CA ASP A 252 9.67 3.59 -2.39
C ASP A 252 10.25 3.61 -0.96
N GLY A 253 9.77 2.69 -0.13
CA GLY A 253 10.21 2.55 1.27
C GLY A 253 9.67 3.63 2.21
N ARG A 254 8.66 4.40 1.80
CA ARG A 254 7.99 5.40 2.64
C ARG A 254 6.47 5.27 2.57
N CYS A 255 5.82 5.51 3.70
CA CYS A 255 4.37 5.60 3.74
C CYS A 255 3.90 6.84 3.00
N ARG A 256 2.94 6.67 2.09
CA ARG A 256 2.29 7.73 1.33
C ARG A 256 0.79 7.70 1.58
N ARG A 257 0.19 8.85 1.88
CA ARG A 257 -1.26 8.95 2.09
C ARG A 257 -2.03 8.58 0.81
N ASN A 258 -3.02 7.69 0.94
CA ASN A 258 -3.91 7.26 -0.14
C ASN A 258 -5.38 7.53 0.22
N ASP A 259 -5.81 8.78 0.08
CA ASP A 259 -7.17 9.21 0.40
C ASP A 259 -8.22 8.70 -0.58
N CYS A 260 -7.80 8.12 -1.70
CA CYS A 260 -8.69 7.47 -2.66
C CYS A 260 -8.96 5.99 -2.35
N GLY A 261 -8.19 5.34 -1.47
CA GLY A 261 -8.27 3.88 -1.26
C GLY A 261 -9.65 3.37 -0.83
N ASN A 262 -10.43 4.19 -0.12
CA ASN A 262 -11.79 3.87 0.33
C ASN A 262 -12.82 4.92 -0.09
N ARG A 263 -12.45 5.87 -0.96
CA ARG A 263 -13.35 6.96 -1.34
C ARG A 263 -14.28 6.51 -2.45
N VAL A 264 -15.58 6.56 -2.18
CA VAL A 264 -16.63 6.25 -3.16
C VAL A 264 -17.18 7.55 -3.75
N CYS A 265 -17.17 7.66 -5.08
CA CYS A 265 -17.64 8.82 -5.84
C CYS A 265 -18.95 8.53 -6.57
N GLN A 266 -19.55 9.55 -7.19
CA GLN A 266 -20.78 9.38 -7.98
C GLN A 266 -20.49 8.89 -9.41
N LEU A 267 -21.53 8.43 -10.10
CA LEU A 267 -21.45 8.17 -11.54
C LEU A 267 -20.95 9.41 -12.28
N GLY A 268 -20.03 9.21 -13.20
CA GLY A 268 -19.30 10.25 -13.95
C GLY A 268 -18.16 10.91 -13.17
N GLU A 269 -17.84 10.46 -11.96
CA GLU A 269 -16.73 10.96 -11.16
C GLU A 269 -15.63 9.89 -10.96
N ALA A 270 -14.43 10.37 -10.63
CA ALA A 270 -13.31 9.57 -10.15
C ALA A 270 -12.61 10.29 -8.99
N CYS A 271 -11.95 9.50 -8.13
CA CYS A 271 -11.16 10.08 -7.06
C CYS A 271 -9.80 10.52 -7.59
N GLU A 272 -9.45 11.79 -7.43
CA GLU A 272 -8.16 12.38 -7.79
C GLU A 272 -7.64 13.17 -6.61
N GLY A 273 -6.42 12.86 -6.12
CA GLY A 273 -5.84 13.62 -5.00
C GLY A 273 -6.65 13.54 -3.70
N GLY A 274 -7.42 12.47 -3.52
CA GLY A 274 -8.31 12.33 -2.38
C GLY A 274 -9.59 13.15 -2.50
N GLN A 275 -10.04 13.56 -3.68
CA GLN A 275 -11.32 14.24 -3.88
C GLN A 275 -12.08 13.61 -5.05
N CYS A 276 -13.41 13.51 -4.92
CA CYS A 276 -14.24 13.10 -6.05
C CYS A 276 -14.36 14.27 -7.02
N THR A 277 -13.97 14.04 -8.26
CA THR A 277 -13.98 15.06 -9.29
C THR A 277 -14.78 14.57 -10.50
N ARG A 278 -15.53 15.48 -11.13
CA ARG A 278 -16.31 15.17 -12.33
C ARG A 278 -15.36 14.90 -13.50
N VAL A 279 -15.39 13.68 -14.03
CA VAL A 279 -14.60 13.24 -15.20
C VAL A 279 -15.45 13.18 -16.45
N ALA A 280 -16.69 12.68 -16.35
CA ALA A 280 -17.60 12.65 -17.49
C ALA A 280 -17.83 14.08 -18.02
N GLY A 281 -17.61 14.27 -19.32
CA GLY A 281 -17.66 15.58 -19.97
C GLY A 281 -16.31 16.29 -20.11
N ARG A 282 -15.23 15.81 -19.48
CA ARG A 282 -13.89 16.36 -19.69
C ARG A 282 -13.41 16.08 -21.11
N PHE A 283 -12.61 17.01 -21.65
CA PHE A 283 -11.88 16.78 -22.88
C PHE A 283 -10.89 15.62 -22.68
N CYS A 284 -10.80 14.74 -23.66
CA CYS A 284 -9.82 13.66 -23.69
C CYS A 284 -9.30 13.45 -25.10
N ARG A 285 -8.08 12.94 -25.17
CA ARG A 285 -7.50 12.33 -26.35
C ARG A 285 -7.46 10.82 -26.21
N TRP A 286 -7.27 10.33 -24.97
CA TRP A 286 -7.15 8.91 -24.70
C TRP A 286 -7.60 8.55 -23.28
N ALA A 287 -8.49 7.57 -23.17
CA ALA A 287 -9.22 7.31 -21.93
C ALA A 287 -8.34 6.91 -20.74
N PRO A 288 -7.37 5.98 -20.83
CA PRO A 288 -6.59 5.53 -19.67
C PRO A 288 -5.79 6.64 -18.94
N VAL A 289 -5.38 7.69 -19.64
CA VAL A 289 -4.65 8.85 -19.05
C VAL A 289 -5.60 9.96 -18.65
N ASP A 290 -6.55 10.31 -19.54
CA ASP A 290 -7.38 11.50 -19.35
C ASP A 290 -8.62 11.25 -18.49
N CYS A 291 -9.21 10.05 -18.62
CA CYS A 291 -10.48 9.69 -18.00
C CYS A 291 -10.33 8.63 -16.89
N GLY A 292 -9.44 7.66 -17.09
CA GLY A 292 -9.26 6.50 -16.24
C GLY A 292 -10.26 5.37 -16.45
N GLN A 293 -10.32 4.46 -15.48
CA GLN A 293 -11.03 3.18 -15.60
C GLN A 293 -12.55 3.33 -15.71
N ALA A 294 -13.15 2.46 -16.51
CA ALA A 294 -14.59 2.46 -16.83
C ALA A 294 -15.09 3.79 -17.40
N PHE A 295 -14.22 4.51 -18.10
CA PHE A 295 -14.57 5.58 -19.04
C PHE A 295 -14.08 5.20 -20.43
N THR A 296 -14.69 5.80 -21.45
CA THR A 296 -14.17 5.82 -22.81
C THR A 296 -13.98 7.26 -23.27
N CYS A 297 -13.08 7.47 -24.22
CA CYS A 297 -12.90 8.76 -24.87
C CYS A 297 -13.64 8.73 -26.20
N LYS A 298 -14.84 9.32 -26.22
CA LYS A 298 -15.71 9.35 -27.39
C LYS A 298 -15.95 10.79 -27.80
N ASP A 299 -15.75 11.09 -29.09
CA ASP A 299 -15.91 12.45 -29.63
C ASP A 299 -15.06 13.49 -28.86
N SER A 300 -13.85 13.10 -28.44
CA SER A 300 -12.92 13.86 -27.59
C SER A 300 -13.45 14.21 -26.19
N VAL A 301 -14.43 13.46 -25.69
CA VAL A 301 -15.04 13.66 -24.39
C VAL A 301 -15.05 12.36 -23.58
N CYS A 302 -14.73 12.44 -22.30
CA CYS A 302 -14.84 11.30 -21.39
C CYS A 302 -16.32 10.93 -21.19
N VAL A 303 -16.68 9.70 -21.52
CA VAL A 303 -18.02 9.13 -21.34
C VAL A 303 -17.93 7.98 -20.34
N ASP A 304 -18.77 8.01 -19.31
CA ASP A 304 -18.84 6.94 -18.32
C ASP A 304 -19.43 5.68 -18.94
N LEU A 305 -18.77 4.55 -18.73
CA LEU A 305 -19.25 3.24 -19.18
C LEU A 305 -20.13 2.55 -18.13
N LEU A 306 -20.19 3.10 -16.91
CA LEU A 306 -21.09 2.63 -15.88
C LEU A 306 -22.46 3.29 -16.04
N THR A 307 -23.51 2.46 -15.95
CA THR A 307 -24.90 2.92 -15.90
C THR A 307 -25.47 2.73 -14.50
N PRO A 308 -26.48 3.53 -14.11
CA PRO A 308 -27.24 3.26 -12.90
C PRO A 308 -27.87 1.87 -13.00
N VAL A 309 -27.78 1.08 -11.94
CA VAL A 309 -28.54 -0.17 -11.87
C VAL A 309 -29.98 0.21 -11.59
N THR A 310 -30.85 0.16 -12.61
CA THR A 310 -32.29 0.30 -12.40
C THR A 310 -32.74 -0.89 -11.56
N THR A 311 -33.15 -0.65 -10.32
CA THR A 311 -33.85 -1.63 -9.49
C THR A 311 -35.14 -2.02 -10.22
N LEU A 312 -35.11 -3.12 -10.97
CA LEU A 312 -36.34 -3.78 -11.39
C LEU A 312 -37.03 -4.26 -10.12
N LEU A 313 -38.14 -3.60 -9.77
CA LEU A 313 -39.10 -4.11 -8.80
C LEU A 313 -39.45 -5.56 -9.20
N PRO A 314 -39.48 -6.52 -8.27
CA PRO A 314 -39.92 -7.86 -8.60
C PRO A 314 -41.39 -7.81 -9.05
N GLN A 315 -41.62 -7.99 -10.35
CA GLN A 315 -42.93 -8.36 -10.87
C GLN A 315 -43.28 -9.73 -10.29
N GLN A 316 -44.11 -9.75 -9.25
CA GLN A 316 -44.86 -10.94 -8.87
C GLN A 316 -45.88 -11.23 -9.97
N ASP A 317 -45.47 -11.98 -10.99
CA ASP A 317 -46.39 -12.60 -11.92
C ASP A 317 -46.89 -13.92 -11.32
N ASN A 318 -47.83 -13.80 -10.38
CA ASN A 318 -48.59 -14.95 -9.89
C ASN A 318 -49.67 -15.31 -10.93
N ARG A 319 -49.31 -16.15 -11.90
CA ARG A 319 -50.28 -16.94 -12.66
C ARG A 319 -49.89 -18.43 -12.66
N LEU A 320 -50.50 -19.16 -11.72
CA LEU A 320 -50.61 -20.61 -11.77
C LEU A 320 -51.65 -21.00 -12.84
N PRO A 321 -51.35 -21.92 -13.77
CA PRO A 321 -52.36 -22.55 -14.60
C PRO A 321 -53.06 -23.69 -13.81
N ASN A 322 -54.40 -23.65 -13.79
CA ASN A 322 -55.24 -24.83 -13.57
C ASN A 322 -55.43 -25.56 -14.91
#